data_AF-A0A4Q9HJ68-F1
#
_entry.id   AF-A0A4Q9HJ68-F1
#
_cell.length_a   1.000
_cell.length_b   1.000
_cell.length_c   1.000
_cell.angle_alpha   90.00
_cell.angle_beta   90.00
_cell.angle_gamma   90.00
#
_symmetry.space_group_name_H-M   'P 1'
#
loop_
_entity.id
_entity.type
_entity.pdbx_description
1 polymer ?
#
loop_
_entity_poly.entity_id
_entity_poly.type
_entity_poly.pdbx_seq_one_letter_code
_entity_poly.pdbx_strand_id
1 'polypeptide(L)'
;MPYPTEQPTEQPAEHLTGPRPTEPGRTEPVARPPLFDPYREGEEPDPRFTLANERTFLAWQRTALALTAGGIGIAALTTHTPARQALATVLVLLGIATAVTALRRWSATEHALRVRRPLPRLR
;
A
#
# COMPACT_ATOMS: atom_id res chain seq x y z
N MET A 1 -43.11 9.51 31.77
CA MET A 1 -42.36 8.24 31.85
C MET A 1 -41.10 8.48 32.68
N PRO A 2 -41.05 8.03 33.94
CA PRO A 2 -39.85 8.08 34.78
C PRO A 2 -38.89 6.95 34.39
N TYR A 3 -37.60 7.22 34.23
CA TYR A 3 -36.58 6.18 34.20
C TYR A 3 -36.21 5.80 35.64
N PRO A 4 -36.28 4.51 36.02
CA PRO A 4 -35.78 4.04 37.31
C PRO A 4 -34.25 4.11 37.40
N THR A 5 -33.79 4.54 38.57
CA THR A 5 -32.41 4.54 39.04
C THR A 5 -31.97 3.11 39.34
N GLU A 6 -31.08 2.54 38.52
CA GLU A 6 -30.31 1.35 38.87
C GLU A 6 -28.84 1.79 38.99
N GLN A 7 -28.44 2.17 40.21
CA GLN A 7 -27.05 2.03 40.62
C GLN A 7 -26.93 0.68 41.33
N PRO A 8 -26.11 -0.24 40.80
CA PRO A 8 -25.45 -1.21 41.67
C PRO A 8 -23.92 -1.16 41.55
N THR A 9 -23.31 -0.80 42.69
CA THR A 9 -22.10 -1.39 43.24
C THR A 9 -20.77 -1.03 42.58
N GLU A 10 -20.12 0.00 43.14
CA GLU A 10 -18.66 0.04 43.20
C GLU A 10 -18.13 -1.31 43.68
N GLN A 11 -17.37 -2.00 42.83
CA GLN A 11 -16.57 -3.14 43.25
C GLN A 11 -15.17 -2.60 43.60
N PRO A 12 -14.81 -2.51 44.90
CA PRO A 12 -13.50 -2.00 45.29
C PRO A 12 -12.46 -3.13 45.17
N ALA A 13 -11.40 -2.85 44.42
CA ALA A 13 -10.06 -3.43 44.53
C ALA A 13 -9.92 -4.96 44.54
N GLU A 14 -9.54 -5.52 43.39
CA GLU A 14 -8.45 -6.49 43.38
C GLU A 14 -7.36 -6.07 42.39
N HIS A 15 -6.40 -5.40 43.00
CA HIS A 15 -5.04 -5.20 42.56
C HIS A 15 -4.40 -6.55 42.19
N LEU A 16 -4.62 -7.03 40.97
CA LEU A 16 -3.83 -8.10 40.35
C LEU A 16 -2.45 -7.57 39.95
N THR A 17 -1.69 -7.11 40.94
CA THR A 17 -0.23 -6.91 40.84
C THR A 17 0.42 -8.23 41.22
N GLY A 18 0.27 -9.23 40.36
CA GLY A 18 1.30 -10.27 40.25
C GLY A 18 2.44 -9.71 39.40
N PRO A 19 3.72 -9.91 39.76
CA PRO A 19 4.81 -9.63 38.84
C PRO A 19 4.56 -10.42 37.55
N ARG A 20 4.37 -9.73 36.42
CA ARG A 20 4.29 -10.39 35.12
C ARG A 20 5.55 -11.23 34.94
N PRO A 21 5.46 -12.51 34.55
CA PRO A 21 6.64 -13.30 34.23
C PRO A 21 7.49 -12.53 33.23
N THR A 22 8.71 -12.19 33.60
CA THR A 22 9.69 -11.61 32.68
C THR A 22 10.11 -12.71 31.72
N GLU A 23 9.40 -12.81 30.60
CA GLU A 23 9.73 -13.70 29.48
C GLU A 23 11.21 -13.52 29.09
N PRO A 24 12.10 -14.47 29.41
CA PRO A 24 13.50 -14.35 29.09
C PRO A 24 13.68 -14.65 27.60
N GLY A 25 14.25 -13.69 26.86
CA GLY A 25 14.97 -13.99 25.63
C GLY A 25 14.13 -14.26 24.38
N ARG A 26 13.08 -13.45 24.13
CA ARG A 26 12.59 -13.33 22.75
C ARG A 26 13.63 -12.59 21.93
N THR A 27 14.61 -13.31 21.40
CA THR A 27 15.48 -12.82 20.33
C THR A 27 14.60 -12.67 19.10
N GLU A 28 13.94 -11.50 19.00
CA GLU A 28 13.29 -11.08 17.76
C GLU A 28 14.31 -11.28 16.64
N PRO A 29 14.02 -12.11 15.63
CA PRO A 29 14.92 -12.28 14.51
C PRO A 29 15.14 -10.89 13.91
N VAL A 30 16.38 -10.39 13.91
CA VAL A 30 16.72 -9.16 13.19
C VAL A 30 16.47 -9.45 11.71
N ALA A 31 15.25 -9.16 11.26
CA ALA A 31 14.82 -9.38 9.89
C ALA A 31 15.75 -8.54 9.00
N ARG A 32 16.45 -9.22 8.09
CA ARG A 32 17.29 -8.53 7.11
C ARG A 32 16.40 -7.59 6.31
N PRO A 33 16.75 -6.30 6.18
CA PRO A 33 15.88 -5.37 5.50
C PRO A 33 15.69 -5.83 4.04
N PRO A 34 14.46 -5.77 3.50
CA PRO A 34 14.26 -6.02 2.09
C PRO A 34 15.06 -5.02 1.27
N LEU A 35 15.51 -5.42 0.08
CA LEU A 35 16.34 -4.60 -0.81
C LEU A 35 15.68 -3.27 -1.22
N PHE A 36 14.37 -3.13 -1.03
CA PHE A 36 13.61 -1.92 -1.28
C PHE A 36 12.63 -1.69 -0.13
N ASP A 37 13.09 -0.99 0.90
CA ASP A 37 12.25 -0.58 2.03
C ASP A 37 12.07 0.94 2.01
N PRO A 38 11.07 1.46 1.27
CA PRO A 38 10.75 2.89 1.31
C PRO A 38 10.32 3.33 2.72
N TYR A 39 10.08 2.38 3.64
CA TYR A 39 9.67 2.66 5.01
C TYR A 39 10.81 3.07 5.96
N ARG A 40 12.08 2.93 5.55
CA ARG A 40 13.25 3.07 6.46
C ARG A 40 13.64 4.48 6.91
N GLU A 41 13.23 5.52 6.19
CA GLU A 41 13.70 6.88 6.42
C GLU A 41 12.54 7.82 6.72
N GLY A 42 12.70 8.72 7.70
CA GLY A 42 11.76 9.81 8.01
C GLY A 42 10.74 9.54 9.11
N GLU A 43 10.02 10.59 9.54
CA GLU A 43 8.85 10.45 10.41
C GLU A 43 7.65 9.94 9.61
N GLU A 44 6.76 9.22 10.29
CA GLU A 44 5.52 8.69 9.69
C GLU A 44 4.73 9.85 9.05
N PRO A 45 4.50 9.82 7.72
CA PRO A 45 3.74 10.84 7.04
C PRO A 45 2.30 10.91 7.54
N ASP A 46 1.69 12.09 7.48
CA ASP A 46 0.28 12.27 7.82
C ASP A 46 -0.59 11.31 6.96
N PRO A 47 -1.38 10.41 7.59
CA PRO A 47 -2.11 9.34 6.91
C PRO A 47 -2.95 9.80 5.71
N ARG A 48 -3.46 11.04 5.70
CA ARG A 48 -4.29 11.54 4.59
C ARG A 48 -3.52 11.65 3.26
N PHE A 49 -2.23 12.00 3.31
CA PHE A 49 -1.40 12.14 2.11
C PHE A 49 -1.01 10.76 1.57
N THR A 50 -0.69 9.83 2.46
CA THR A 50 -0.45 8.42 2.13
C THR A 50 -1.67 7.81 1.44
N LEU A 51 -2.86 7.95 2.03
CA LEU A 51 -4.12 7.42 1.47
C LEU A 51 -4.49 8.04 0.11
N ALA A 52 -4.12 9.30 -0.12
CA ALA A 52 -4.28 9.95 -1.41
C ALA A 52 -3.29 9.42 -2.46
N ASN A 53 -2.02 9.23 -2.08
CA ASN A 53 -0.98 8.67 -2.93
C ASN A 53 -1.35 7.25 -3.38
N GLU A 54 -1.74 6.39 -2.42
CA GLU A 54 -2.21 5.02 -2.66
C GLU A 54 -3.41 4.98 -3.62
N ARG A 55 -4.41 5.86 -3.46
CA ARG A 55 -5.55 5.92 -4.40
C ARG A 55 -5.11 6.19 -5.82
N THR A 56 -4.18 7.12 -6.03
CA THR A 56 -3.68 7.39 -7.38
C THR A 56 -2.86 6.22 -7.93
N PHE A 57 -2.07 5.57 -7.09
CA PHE A 57 -1.33 4.36 -7.45
C PHE A 57 -2.27 3.23 -7.88
N LEU A 58 -3.28 2.90 -7.07
CA LEU A 58 -4.26 1.86 -7.38
C LEU A 58 -5.08 2.18 -8.63
N ALA A 59 -5.43 3.45 -8.84
CA ALA A 59 -6.10 3.89 -10.06
C ALA A 59 -5.24 3.65 -11.31
N TRP A 60 -3.92 3.86 -11.23
CA TRP A 60 -2.98 3.59 -12.32
C TRP A 60 -2.75 2.10 -12.52
N GLN A 61 -2.67 1.33 -11.43
CA GLN A 61 -2.54 -0.13 -11.50
C GLN A 61 -3.75 -0.77 -12.18
N ARG A 62 -4.95 -0.25 -11.94
CA ARG A 62 -6.15 -0.67 -12.67
C ARG A 62 -6.01 -0.49 -14.18
N THR A 63 -5.53 0.67 -14.64
CA THR A 63 -5.30 0.92 -16.06
C THR A 63 -4.23 -0.01 -16.64
N ALA A 64 -3.12 -0.21 -15.92
CA ALA A 64 -2.07 -1.14 -16.33
C ALA A 64 -2.59 -2.57 -16.51
N LEU A 65 -3.42 -3.05 -15.57
CA LEU A 65 -4.04 -4.37 -15.64
C LEU A 65 -5.04 -4.47 -16.79
N ALA A 66 -5.87 -3.45 -17.00
CA ALA A 66 -6.84 -3.43 -18.11
C ALA A 66 -6.15 -3.50 -19.47
N LEU A 67 -5.06 -2.74 -19.67
CA LEU A 67 -4.26 -2.76 -20.89
C LEU A 67 -3.61 -4.14 -21.10
N THR A 68 -2.99 -4.69 -20.07
CA THR A 68 -2.32 -5.99 -20.13
C THR A 68 -3.32 -7.12 -20.43
N ALA A 69 -4.44 -7.15 -19.70
CA ALA A 69 -5.51 -8.13 -19.92
C ALA A 69 -6.12 -7.99 -21.32
N GLY A 70 -6.30 -6.77 -21.83
CA GLY A 70 -6.74 -6.52 -23.20
C GLY A 70 -5.78 -7.07 -24.25
N GLY A 71 -4.47 -6.83 -24.08
CA GLY A 71 -3.44 -7.37 -24.96
C GLY A 71 -3.41 -8.90 -24.96
N ILE A 72 -3.48 -9.52 -23.79
CA ILE A 72 -3.58 -10.98 -23.64
C ILE A 72 -4.87 -11.51 -24.27
N GLY A 73 -6.00 -10.83 -24.06
CA GLY A 73 -7.30 -11.21 -24.62
C GLY A 73 -7.31 -11.17 -26.15
N ILE A 74 -6.77 -10.11 -26.74
CA ILE A 74 -6.55 -10.04 -28.20
C ILE A 74 -5.62 -11.18 -28.62
N ALA A 75 -4.57 -11.46 -27.86
CA ALA A 75 -3.64 -12.52 -28.22
C ALA A 75 -4.26 -13.94 -28.20
N ALA A 76 -5.19 -14.18 -27.28
CA ALA A 76 -5.78 -15.49 -27.05
C ALA A 76 -7.05 -15.74 -27.87
N LEU A 77 -7.87 -14.71 -28.12
CA LEU A 77 -9.24 -14.88 -28.60
C LEU A 77 -9.44 -14.52 -30.08
N THR A 78 -8.41 -14.01 -30.75
CA THR A 78 -8.55 -13.48 -32.12
C THR A 78 -7.61 -14.15 -33.11
N THR A 79 -8.02 -14.18 -34.38
CA THR A 79 -7.29 -14.82 -35.48
C THR A 79 -5.86 -14.30 -35.60
N HIS A 80 -4.93 -15.21 -35.77
CA HIS A 80 -3.52 -14.90 -35.86
C HIS A 80 -3.22 -14.08 -37.13
N THR A 81 -2.90 -12.79 -36.94
CA THR A 81 -2.46 -11.88 -38.00
C THR A 81 -1.32 -11.01 -37.45
N PRO A 82 -0.40 -10.53 -38.30
CA PRO A 82 0.72 -9.70 -37.85
C PRO A 82 0.25 -8.40 -37.19
N ALA A 83 -0.82 -7.79 -37.71
CA ALA A 83 -1.41 -6.58 -37.14
C ALA A 83 -1.96 -6.81 -35.72
N ARG A 84 -2.67 -7.94 -35.52
CA ARG A 84 -3.18 -8.35 -34.21
C ARG A 84 -2.06 -8.63 -33.22
N GLN A 85 -0.99 -9.29 -33.66
CA GLN A 85 0.17 -9.56 -32.80
C GLN A 85 0.86 -8.27 -32.39
N ALA A 86 1.07 -7.33 -33.32
CA ALA A 86 1.60 -6.01 -33.01
C ALA A 86 0.71 -5.27 -31.99
N LEU A 87 -0.61 -5.27 -32.17
CA LEU A 87 -1.56 -4.63 -31.25
C LEU A 87 -1.51 -5.26 -29.85
N ALA A 88 -1.52 -6.59 -29.75
CA ALA A 88 -1.42 -7.28 -28.47
C ALA A 88 -0.11 -6.94 -27.75
N THR A 89 1.02 -6.94 -28.45
CA THR A 89 2.32 -6.57 -27.90
C THR A 89 2.33 -5.12 -27.42
N VAL A 90 1.81 -4.18 -28.21
CA VAL A 90 1.73 -2.75 -27.82
C VAL A 90 0.88 -2.57 -26.55
N LEU A 91 -0.28 -3.22 -26.44
CA LEU A 91 -1.13 -3.13 -25.25
C LEU A 91 -0.43 -3.67 -24.00
N VAL A 92 0.26 -4.80 -24.10
CA VAL A 92 1.03 -5.36 -22.98
C VAL A 92 2.18 -4.42 -22.59
N LEU A 93 2.93 -3.90 -23.56
CA LEU A 93 4.02 -2.95 -23.30
C LEU A 93 3.51 -1.67 -22.63
N LEU A 94 2.37 -1.14 -23.08
CA LEU A 94 1.75 0.04 -22.47
C LEU A 94 1.26 -0.25 -21.05
N GLY A 95 0.72 -1.45 -20.81
CA GLY A 95 0.36 -1.92 -19.47
C GLY A 95 1.56 -1.95 -18.53
N ILE A 96 2.67 -2.55 -18.96
CA ILE A 96 3.93 -2.59 -18.20
C ILE A 96 4.47 -1.18 -17.94
N ALA A 97 4.52 -0.33 -18.97
CA ALA A 97 4.97 1.05 -18.83
C ALA A 97 4.12 1.85 -17.82
N THR A 98 2.79 1.65 -17.85
CA THR A 98 1.86 2.28 -16.89
C THR A 98 2.10 1.79 -15.46
N ALA A 99 2.34 0.50 -15.25
CA ALA A 99 2.66 -0.04 -13.92
C ALA A 99 3.99 0.51 -13.38
N VAL A 100 5.04 0.53 -14.21
CA VAL A 100 6.36 1.04 -13.82
C VAL A 100 6.31 2.53 -13.49
N THR A 101 5.62 3.34 -14.29
CA THR A 101 5.46 4.78 -14.03
C THR A 101 4.69 5.04 -12.73
N ALA A 102 3.65 4.25 -12.44
CA ALA A 102 2.91 4.32 -11.18
C ALA A 102 3.81 4.03 -9.97
N LEU A 103 4.60 2.96 -10.01
CA LEU A 103 5.52 2.57 -8.94
C LEU A 103 6.61 3.63 -8.70
N ARG A 104 7.19 4.18 -9.77
CA ARG A 104 8.21 5.24 -9.68
C ARG A 104 7.63 6.53 -9.09
N ARG A 105 6.41 6.90 -9.47
CA ARG A 105 5.75 8.09 -8.93
C ARG A 105 5.37 7.91 -7.46
N TRP A 106 4.84 6.74 -7.11
CA TRP A 106 4.48 6.42 -5.72
C TRP A 106 5.71 6.47 -4.82
N SER A 107 6.80 5.79 -5.18
CA SER A 107 8.04 5.75 -4.39
C SER A 107 8.70 7.13 -4.24
N ALA A 108 8.72 7.94 -5.31
CA ALA A 108 9.23 9.31 -5.23
C ALA A 108 8.40 10.21 -4.31
N THR A 109 7.07 10.04 -4.32
CA THR A 109 6.15 10.81 -3.44
C THR A 109 6.29 10.37 -1.99
N GLU A 110 6.35 9.06 -1.76
CA GLU A 110 6.52 8.45 -0.43
C GLU A 110 7.83 8.89 0.22
N HIS A 111 8.93 8.87 -0.53
CA HIS A 111 10.23 9.36 -0.06
C HIS A 111 10.21 10.87 0.23
N ALA A 112 9.57 11.68 -0.62
CA ALA A 112 9.47 13.13 -0.37
C ALA A 112 8.64 13.48 0.88
N LEU A 113 7.55 12.75 1.12
CA LEU A 113 6.68 12.90 2.29
C LEU A 113 7.45 12.62 3.60
N ARG A 114 8.26 11.55 3.59
CA ARG A 114 9.06 11.11 4.74
C ARG A 114 10.18 12.08 5.14
N VAL A 115 10.87 12.64 4.17
CA VAL A 115 12.00 13.56 4.41
C VAL A 115 11.52 15.00 4.64
N ARG A 116 10.20 15.24 4.79
CA ARG A 116 9.56 16.57 4.88
C ARG A 116 10.06 17.54 3.80
N ARG A 117 10.45 17.02 2.63
CA ARG A 117 10.92 17.83 1.50
C ARG A 117 9.70 18.37 0.76
N PRO A 118 9.77 19.60 0.21
CA PRO A 118 8.71 20.11 -0.64
C PRO A 118 8.47 19.13 -1.79
N LEU A 119 7.20 18.78 -2.02
CA LEU A 119 6.77 17.79 -3.01
C LEU A 119 7.43 18.07 -4.36
N PRO A 120 8.04 17.07 -5.02
CA PRO A 120 8.64 17.26 -6.34
C PRO A 120 7.58 17.82 -7.28
N ARG A 121 7.79 19.05 -7.75
CA ARG A 121 6.94 19.68 -8.77
C ARG A 121 7.07 18.83 -10.03
N LEU A 122 6.01 18.11 -10.39
CA LEU A 122 5.91 17.44 -11.69
C LEU A 122 6.13 18.50 -12.79
N ARG A 123 7.09 18.26 -13.67
CA ARG A 123 7.24 18.95 -14.95
C ARG A 123 6.69 18.06 -16.04
#